data_AF-A0A7J7NGA6-F1
#
_entry.id   AF-A0A7J7NGA6-F1
#
_cell.length_a   1.000
_cell.length_b   1.000
_cell.length_c   1.000
_cell.angle_alpha   90.00
_cell.angle_beta   90.00
_cell.angle_gamma   90.00
#
_symmetry.space_group_name_H-M   'P 1'
#
loop_
_entity.id
_entity.type
_entity.pdbx_description
1 polymer ?
#
loop_
_entity_poly.entity_id
_entity_poly.type
_entity_poly.pdbx_seq_one_letter_code
_entity_poly.pdbx_strand_id
1 'polypeptide(L)'
;MLKIFCFFIYLSRTNEDSRNPAWDAMGYQLKKENLIKPKKERPLRKGIVETSYESDTTLVNSLAENGLKVIEDRKLNVFKIECDVVIVGSGCGGGVAAAVLTKSG
;
A
#
# COMPACT_ATOMS: atom_id res chain seq x y z
N MET A 1 -14.69 10.05 20.16
CA MET A 1 -13.57 10.94 20.54
C MET A 1 -12.82 10.43 21.77
N LEU A 2 -13.43 10.32 22.96
CA LEU A 2 -12.74 9.88 24.20
C LEU A 2 -11.92 8.58 24.04
N LYS A 3 -12.51 7.54 23.42
CA LYS A 3 -11.80 6.27 23.18
C LYS A 3 -10.49 6.45 22.41
N ILE A 4 -10.51 7.28 21.35
CA ILE A 4 -9.33 7.55 20.52
C ILE A 4 -8.27 8.28 21.35
N PHE A 5 -8.66 9.28 22.15
CA PHE A 5 -7.75 9.99 23.04
C PHE A 5 -7.14 9.07 24.11
N CYS A 6 -7.94 8.20 24.72
CA CYS A 6 -7.45 7.23 25.70
C CYS A 6 -6.44 6.27 25.07
N PHE A 7 -6.75 5.69 23.90
CA PHE A 7 -5.82 4.82 23.18
C PHE A 7 -4.56 5.57 22.76
N PHE A 8 -4.69 6.80 22.27
CA PHE A 8 -3.55 7.62 21.89
C PHE A 8 -2.62 7.89 23.07
N ILE A 9 -3.14 8.32 24.22
CA ILE A 9 -2.35 8.57 25.43
C ILE A 9 -1.71 7.27 25.93
N TYR A 10 -2.48 6.18 25.95
CA TYR A 10 -2.00 4.89 26.44
C TYR A 10 -0.87 4.33 25.56
N LEU A 11 -1.01 4.40 24.23
CA LEU A 11 0.00 3.91 23.29
C LEU A 11 1.21 4.83 23.14
N SER A 12 1.07 6.13 23.42
CA SER A 12 2.15 7.11 23.28
C SER A 12 2.97 7.32 24.55
N ARG A 13 2.43 6.96 25.73
CA ARG A 13 3.18 7.05 26.99
C ARG A 13 4.29 6.01 27.03
N THR A 14 5.51 6.49 27.24
CA THR A 14 6.69 5.65 27.43
C THR A 14 7.24 5.82 28.83
N ASN A 15 7.94 4.80 29.31
CA ASN A 15 8.75 4.88 30.53
C ASN A 15 10.11 5.54 30.24
N GLU A 16 10.97 5.61 31.27
CA GLU A 16 12.31 6.21 31.20
C GLU A 16 13.19 5.57 30.11
N ASP A 17 12.98 4.29 29.81
CA ASP A 17 13.69 3.54 28.76
C ASP A 17 13.10 3.73 27.35
N SER A 18 12.16 4.66 27.18
CA SER A 18 11.40 4.87 25.93
C SER A 18 10.62 3.61 25.48
N ARG A 19 10.17 2.77 26.42
CA ARG A 19 9.35 1.58 26.16
C ARG A 19 7.92 1.76 26.63
N ASN A 20 7.01 1.01 26.02
CA ASN A 20 5.63 0.89 26.47
C ASN A 20 5.26 -0.60 26.56
N PRO A 21 4.83 -1.11 27.72
CA PRO A 21 4.43 -2.52 27.88
C PRO A 21 3.31 -2.97 26.93
N ALA A 22 2.44 -2.05 26.50
CA ALA A 22 1.38 -2.35 25.54
C ALA A 22 1.93 -2.74 24.17
N TRP A 23 3.09 -2.20 23.77
CA TRP A 23 3.73 -2.54 22.51
C TRP A 23 4.18 -4.00 22.51
N ASP A 24 4.79 -4.46 23.61
CA ASP A 24 5.23 -5.85 23.75
C ASP A 24 4.04 -6.82 23.69
N ALA A 25 2.93 -6.48 24.36
CA ALA A 25 1.70 -7.27 24.33
C ALA A 25 1.07 -7.37 22.93
N MET A 26 1.26 -6.37 22.08
CA MET A 26 0.84 -6.38 20.67
C MET A 26 1.88 -7.02 19.73
N GLY A 27 3.06 -7.41 20.26
CA GLY A 27 4.19 -7.86 19.44
C GLY A 27 4.85 -6.74 18.63
N TYR A 28 4.61 -5.47 18.98
CA TYR A 28 5.22 -4.30 18.34
C TYR A 28 6.61 -4.04 18.91
N GLN A 29 7.64 -4.37 18.14
CA GLN A 29 9.04 -4.06 18.48
C GLN A 29 9.45 -2.75 17.83
N LEU A 30 9.92 -1.77 18.62
CA LEU A 30 10.59 -0.60 18.07
C LEU A 30 11.87 -1.05 17.35
N LYS A 31 11.83 -1.05 16.03
CA LYS A 31 13.04 -1.04 15.24
C LYS A 31 13.67 0.32 15.44
N LYS A 32 14.89 0.36 16.00
CA LYS A 32 15.73 1.55 15.94
C LYS A 32 16.03 1.79 14.46
N GLU A 33 15.19 2.56 13.80
CA GLU A 33 15.48 3.03 12.46
C GLU A 33 16.76 3.85 12.55
N ASN A 34 17.85 3.32 11.97
CA ASN A 34 18.85 4.20 11.40
C ASN A 34 18.04 5.19 10.55
N LEU A 35 18.20 6.50 10.79
CA LEU A 35 17.54 7.56 10.04
C LEU A 35 17.98 7.49 8.58
N ILE A 36 17.49 6.48 7.85
CA ILE A 36 17.60 6.38 6.41
C ILE A 36 16.73 7.54 5.96
N LYS A 37 17.39 8.62 5.53
CA LYS A 37 16.71 9.76 4.95
C LYS A 37 15.63 9.21 4.01
N PRO A 38 14.35 9.53 4.24
CA PRO A 38 13.30 8.96 3.44
C PRO A 38 13.65 9.22 1.98
N LYS A 39 13.74 8.16 1.17
CA LYS A 39 13.89 8.33 -0.27
C LYS A 39 12.78 9.31 -0.69
N LYS A 40 13.17 10.44 -1.31
CA LYS A 40 12.20 11.48 -1.72
C LYS A 40 11.11 10.90 -2.63
N GLU A 41 11.41 9.82 -3.36
CA GLU A 41 10.43 9.08 -4.14
C GLU A 41 9.59 8.15 -3.26
N ARG A 42 8.27 8.34 -3.32
CA ARG A 42 7.30 7.38 -2.80
C ARG A 42 7.46 6.07 -3.61
N PRO A 43 7.67 4.90 -2.97
CA PRO A 43 7.95 3.65 -3.68
C PRO A 43 6.91 3.28 -4.75
N LEU A 44 5.63 3.58 -4.49
CA LEU A 44 4.54 3.27 -5.41
C LEU A 44 4.38 4.27 -6.56
N ARG A 45 5.10 5.40 -6.54
CA ARG A 45 4.91 6.48 -7.54
C ARG A 45 5.21 6.03 -8.97
N LYS A 46 6.13 5.07 -9.13
CA LYS A 46 6.52 4.56 -10.45
C LYS A 46 5.48 3.61 -11.07
N GLY A 47 4.54 3.09 -10.29
CA GLY A 47 3.54 2.13 -10.75
C GLY A 47 2.10 2.60 -10.68
N ILE A 48 1.87 3.90 -10.50
CA ILE A 48 0.52 4.48 -10.51
C ILE A 48 0.18 4.87 -11.94
N VAL A 49 -0.94 4.33 -12.44
CA VAL A 49 -1.58 4.75 -13.69
C VAL A 49 -2.84 5.50 -13.34
N GLU A 50 -2.92 6.77 -13.72
CA GLU A 50 -4.07 7.65 -13.46
C GLU A 50 -4.98 7.64 -14.69
N THR A 51 -6.06 6.86 -14.63
CA THR A 51 -6.90 6.59 -15.80
C THR A 51 -7.60 7.83 -16.34
N SER A 52 -7.74 8.89 -15.52
CA SER A 52 -8.34 10.16 -15.96
C SER A 52 -7.50 10.92 -17.00
N TYR A 53 -6.21 10.62 -17.10
CA TYR A 53 -5.30 11.18 -18.12
C TYR A 53 -5.04 10.23 -19.28
N GLU A 54 -5.69 9.07 -19.30
CA GLU A 54 -5.44 8.01 -20.27
C GLU A 54 -6.59 7.87 -21.27
N SER A 55 -6.23 7.53 -22.51
CA SER A 55 -7.12 6.99 -23.53
C SER A 55 -7.07 5.46 -23.53
N ASP A 56 -7.99 4.80 -24.21
CA ASP A 56 -8.02 3.33 -24.28
C ASP A 56 -6.69 2.73 -24.75
N THR A 57 -6.04 3.36 -25.74
CA THR A 57 -4.75 2.89 -26.27
C THR A 57 -3.59 3.19 -25.34
N THR A 58 -3.57 4.38 -24.72
CA THR A 58 -2.49 4.76 -23.81
C THR A 58 -2.57 4.01 -22.48
N LEU A 59 -3.79 3.68 -22.01
CA LEU A 59 -4.01 2.84 -20.83
C LEU A 59 -3.40 1.44 -20.99
N VAL A 60 -3.61 0.80 -22.15
CA VAL A 60 -3.02 -0.52 -22.43
C VAL A 60 -1.50 -0.46 -22.39
N ASN A 61 -0.90 0.59 -22.99
CA ASN A 61 0.54 0.79 -22.98
C ASN A 61 1.07 1.04 -21.55
N SER A 62 0.44 1.94 -20.79
CA SER A 62 0.83 2.27 -19.41
C SER A 62 0.77 1.03 -18.50
N LEU A 63 -0.24 0.17 -18.65
CA LEU A 63 -0.34 -1.08 -17.90
C LEU A 63 0.72 -2.09 -18.33
N ALA A 64 1.02 -2.19 -19.63
CA ALA A 64 2.06 -3.06 -20.16
C ALA A 64 3.48 -2.64 -19.71
N GLU A 65 3.75 -1.33 -19.65
CA GLU A 65 5.00 -0.79 -19.09
C GLU A 65 5.17 -1.14 -17.60
N ASN A 66 4.06 -1.34 -16.89
CA ASN A 66 4.03 -1.83 -15.51
C ASN A 66 4.11 -3.36 -15.39
N GLY A 67 4.35 -4.07 -16.50
CA GLY A 67 4.53 -5.53 -16.53
C GLY A 67 3.23 -6.33 -16.55
N LEU A 68 2.09 -5.68 -16.75
CA LEU A 68 0.79 -6.37 -16.84
C LEU A 68 0.49 -6.76 -18.29
N LYS A 69 0.00 -7.99 -18.51
CA LYS A 69 -0.54 -8.38 -19.81
C LYS A 69 -1.98 -7.89 -19.91
N VAL A 70 -2.25 -7.04 -20.89
CA VAL A 70 -3.57 -6.45 -21.11
C VAL A 70 -4.04 -6.72 -22.53
N ILE A 71 -5.29 -7.17 -22.66
CA ILE A 71 -5.96 -7.41 -23.94
C ILE A 71 -7.22 -6.54 -24.00
N GLU A 72 -7.28 -5.64 -24.97
CA GLU A 72 -8.46 -4.83 -25.27
C GLU A 72 -9.49 -5.67 -26.07
N ASP A 73 -10.71 -5.81 -25.55
CA ASP A 73 -11.84 -6.44 -26.24
C ASP A 73 -12.85 -5.37 -26.65
N ARG A 74 -12.63 -4.78 -27.83
CA ARG A 74 -13.47 -3.70 -28.38
C ARG A 74 -14.92 -4.07 -28.60
N LYS A 75 -15.23 -5.35 -28.79
CA LYS A 75 -16.61 -5.81 -29.00
C LYS A 75 -17.40 -5.77 -27.70
N LEU A 76 -16.75 -6.08 -26.59
CA LEU A 76 -17.34 -6.07 -25.26
C LEU A 76 -17.09 -4.76 -24.51
N ASN A 77 -16.26 -3.87 -25.06
CA ASN A 77 -15.83 -2.62 -24.44
C ASN A 77 -15.18 -2.86 -23.06
N VAL A 78 -14.26 -3.83 -22.97
CA VAL A 78 -13.56 -4.20 -21.73
C VAL A 78 -12.07 -4.43 -21.96
N PHE A 79 -11.28 -4.23 -20.90
CA PHE A 79 -9.88 -4.64 -20.83
C PHE A 79 -9.74 -5.90 -19.99
N LYS A 80 -9.09 -6.92 -20.54
CA LYS A 80 -8.76 -8.17 -19.83
C LYS A 80 -7.32 -8.06 -19.35
N ILE A 81 -7.12 -8.13 -18.03
CA ILE A 81 -5.82 -8.06 -17.38
C ILE A 81 -5.50 -9.41 -16.76
N GLU A 82 -4.36 -10.00 -17.12
CA GLU A 82 -3.87 -11.25 -16.54
C GLU A 82 -3.13 -10.95 -15.24
N CYS A 83 -3.57 -11.51 -14.12
CA CYS A 83 -2.97 -11.34 -12.80
C CYS A 83 -3.38 -12.48 -11.86
N ASP A 84 -2.57 -12.74 -10.84
CA ASP A 84 -2.87 -13.76 -9.83
C ASP A 84 -3.87 -13.26 -8.78
N VAL A 85 -3.76 -11.98 -8.39
CA VAL A 85 -4.61 -11.35 -7.39
C VAL A 85 -4.96 -9.91 -7.79
N VAL A 86 -6.23 -9.54 -7.60
CA VAL A 86 -6.71 -8.15 -7.70
C VAL A 86 -7.15 -7.67 -6.33
N ILE A 87 -6.73 -6.47 -5.95
CA ILE A 87 -7.13 -5.81 -4.70
C ILE A 87 -7.91 -4.56 -5.04
N VAL A 88 -9.15 -4.48 -4.56
CA VAL A 88 -10.05 -3.35 -4.80
C VAL A 88 -10.19 -2.55 -3.52
N GLY A 89 -9.73 -1.30 -3.54
CA GLY A 89 -9.87 -0.34 -2.44
C GLY A 89 -8.53 0.13 -1.86
N SER A 90 -8.39 1.45 -1.72
CA SER A 90 -7.16 2.11 -1.24
C SER A 90 -7.11 2.34 0.27
N GLY A 91 -8.05 1.78 1.03
CA GLY A 91 -8.09 1.87 2.49
C GLY A 91 -6.92 1.15 3.17
N CYS A 92 -6.80 1.33 4.49
CA CYS A 92 -5.72 0.72 5.27
C CYS A 92 -5.65 -0.81 5.14
N GLY A 93 -6.80 -1.49 5.05
CA GLY A 93 -6.86 -2.93 4.82
C GLY A 93 -6.31 -3.34 3.45
N GLY A 94 -6.66 -2.61 2.39
CA GLY A 94 -6.21 -2.92 1.02
C GLY A 94 -4.71 -2.75 0.86
N GLY A 95 -4.14 -1.68 1.43
CA GLY A 95 -2.69 -1.47 1.39
C GLY A 95 -1.90 -2.55 2.14
N VAL A 96 -2.41 -3.01 3.29
CA VAL A 96 -1.78 -4.11 4.05
C VAL A 96 -1.90 -5.42 3.28
N ALA A 97 -3.07 -5.75 2.74
CA ALA A 97 -3.27 -6.95 1.93
C ALA A 97 -2.31 -6.97 0.72
N ALA A 98 -2.19 -5.85 0.01
CA ALA A 98 -1.27 -5.71 -1.13
C ALA A 98 0.18 -5.96 -0.70
N ALA A 99 0.63 -5.31 0.37
CA ALA A 99 2.01 -5.43 0.84
C ALA A 99 2.36 -6.86 1.31
N VAL A 100 1.41 -7.61 1.86
CA VAL A 100 1.61 -9.01 2.28
C VAL A 100 1.65 -9.93 1.07
N LEU A 101 0.74 -9.76 0.11
CA LEU A 101 0.66 -10.58 -1.09
C LEU A 101 1.87 -10.37 -2.00
N THR A 102 2.31 -9.13 -2.24
CA THR A 102 3.51 -8.84 -3.06
C THR A 102 4.79 -9.47 -2.50
N LYS A 103 4.85 -9.81 -1.20
CA LYS A 103 6.01 -10.52 -0.63
C LYS A 103 5.99 -12.03 -0.85
N SER A 104 4.84 -12.58 -1.21
CA SER A 104 4.60 -14.03 -1.27
C SER A 104 4.67 -14.59 -2.69
N GLY A 105 4.75 -13.73 -3.71
CA GLY A 105 4.75 -14.09 -5.13
C GLY A 105 3.89 -13.13 -5.90
#